data_AF-A0A511HA17-F1
#
_entry.id   AF-A0A511HA17-F1
#
_cell.length_a   1.000
_cell.length_b   1.000
_cell.length_c   1.000
_cell.angle_alpha   90.00
_cell.angle_beta   90.00
_cell.angle_gamma   90.00
#
_symmetry.space_group_name_H-M   'P 1'
#
loop_
_entity.id
_entity.type
_entity.pdbx_description
1 polymer ?
#
loop_
_entity_poly.entity_id
_entity_poly.type
_entity_poly.pdbx_seq_one_letter_code
_entity_poly.pdbx_strand_id
1 'polypeptide(L)'
;MGGRNVMAHARRSARSPGLLPVFLLLVLGLASCHTVEMPGDEVACAGLQCTAGTCFSNAGQPMCRCGAWERAAGLTCSVAAFTQPDDHGGSPDSATVLTLPMSPQEGRIDEGRREAMLDRDLFAVTVEASGLYRFSCTRLMLVECRVRLLDVAGNAHDMPSAFEGARVSWFPTLSEGTWYFEVSSRDAYGRYTYELASLGVDDHGDTLEDATVLEAGSGTSFPVRLSSPFDADVFTFRSRVGHGYRFICEQAPNPFLQLTLQSATGLLMDAVQGTSGEPLTVSLQATSERDWLLMLAADHGTFPVDAACRFEDLGPDEHGDTLATATPVTPGVPVAVTLQSRDDVDVFSFTGESGHVYTVRTEGAGRWSAQVVDEEGANVALTTTDQLRVRMNRWGTYSLRVQGGAPWEHSFVLTLVDAGTDDHGDSPETATFISPGTTITGRFDSPQDTDAIAFYTQARAIYLASYAPFADLSLNPRGAVGILGLEGGRHLFSARDARQVTLMLQPLNGVEGFSLTLEEVAIDDHPDSSEDAQILELPASRAGVVQSAVDTDVFSVWLEEGRAYRLGLDAGTLRATLIAPGGLLANLRDGRFVASRSGLHTLFLAGASGLEQVPWRFTLQAE
;
A
#
# COMPACT_ATOMS: atom_id res chain seq x y z
N MET A 1 43.82 67.73 9.48
CA MET A 1 44.07 67.60 8.03
C MET A 1 42.90 68.30 7.34
N GLY A 2 42.90 69.57 6.92
CA GLY A 2 43.89 70.38 6.18
C GLY A 2 43.80 70.02 4.69
N GLY A 3 43.47 70.86 3.70
CA GLY A 3 43.10 72.29 3.55
C GLY A 3 42.36 72.44 2.19
N ARG A 4 41.44 73.39 1.96
CA ARG A 4 41.59 74.80 1.54
C ARG A 4 42.47 75.09 0.29
N ASN A 5 41.83 75.53 -0.80
CA ASN A 5 42.07 76.78 -1.59
C ASN A 5 41.32 76.67 -2.95
N VAL A 6 40.54 77.60 -3.53
CA VAL A 6 40.38 79.08 -3.61
C VAL A 6 40.54 79.52 -5.09
N MET A 7 39.47 80.18 -5.61
CA MET A 7 39.30 81.27 -6.62
C MET A 7 40.42 81.61 -7.65
N ALA A 8 40.24 82.34 -8.78
CA ALA A 8 39.24 83.32 -9.24
C ALA A 8 39.49 83.71 -10.73
N HIS A 9 38.45 84.25 -11.39
CA HIS A 9 38.37 85.41 -12.35
C HIS A 9 39.29 85.50 -13.60
N ALA A 10 38.94 86.13 -14.74
CA ALA A 10 38.17 87.36 -15.03
C ALA A 10 37.73 87.40 -16.54
N ARG A 11 36.54 87.92 -16.93
CA ARG A 11 36.22 89.22 -17.62
C ARG A 11 37.14 89.57 -18.83
N ARG A 12 36.70 90.10 -20.00
CA ARG A 12 35.63 91.08 -20.34
C ARG A 12 35.57 91.36 -21.87
N SER A 13 34.46 91.97 -22.33
CA SER A 13 34.30 93.00 -23.40
C SER A 13 34.15 92.56 -24.88
N ALA A 14 32.96 92.61 -25.50
CA ALA A 14 32.22 93.77 -26.09
C ALA A 14 32.80 94.36 -27.40
N ARG A 15 32.01 94.31 -28.49
CA ARG A 15 31.75 95.40 -29.47
C ARG A 15 30.91 94.93 -30.68
N SER A 16 29.74 95.58 -30.88
CA SER A 16 29.13 95.91 -32.18
C SER A 16 29.83 97.18 -32.74
N PRO A 17 29.54 97.76 -33.94
CA PRO A 17 28.43 97.56 -34.88
C PRO A 17 28.83 97.57 -36.39
N GLY A 18 27.84 97.37 -37.28
CA GLY A 18 27.98 97.61 -38.73
C GLY A 18 26.62 97.59 -39.42
N LEU A 19 26.27 98.71 -40.04
CA LEU A 19 25.00 99.05 -40.70
C LEU A 19 25.19 99.14 -42.23
N LEU A 20 24.06 99.05 -42.96
CA LEU A 20 23.76 99.48 -44.35
C LEU A 20 24.01 98.47 -45.52
N PRO A 21 23.30 98.57 -46.66
CA PRO A 21 21.85 98.35 -46.88
C PRO A 21 21.55 97.61 -48.24
N VAL A 22 20.27 97.54 -48.67
CA VAL A 22 19.76 97.78 -50.06
C VAL A 22 18.73 96.76 -50.63
N PHE A 23 17.63 97.35 -51.14
CA PHE A 23 16.59 96.95 -52.12
C PHE A 23 15.53 95.86 -51.83
N LEU A 24 14.35 96.35 -51.41
CA LEU A 24 13.06 96.31 -52.12
C LEU A 24 12.84 95.20 -53.18
N LEU A 25 11.86 94.32 -52.95
CA LEU A 25 10.86 94.00 -53.97
C LEU A 25 9.57 93.48 -53.33
N LEU A 26 8.50 94.19 -53.66
CA LEU A 26 7.13 94.02 -53.23
C LEU A 26 6.43 93.09 -54.23
N VAL A 27 5.90 91.95 -53.80
CA VAL A 27 4.86 91.22 -54.55
C VAL A 27 3.80 90.75 -53.56
N LEU A 28 2.62 91.35 -53.65
CA LEU A 28 1.41 90.90 -52.98
C LEU A 28 1.02 89.52 -53.51
N GLY A 29 0.90 88.54 -52.61
CA GLY A 29 0.17 87.29 -52.82
C GLY A 29 -0.87 87.14 -51.73
N LEU A 30 -2.12 87.48 -52.04
CA LEU A 30 -3.29 87.11 -51.24
C LEU A 30 -3.46 85.59 -51.33
N ALA A 31 -3.23 84.88 -50.23
CA ALA A 31 -3.61 83.48 -50.07
C ALA A 31 -4.29 83.31 -48.71
N SER A 32 -5.40 82.57 -48.75
CA SER A 32 -6.43 82.39 -47.73
C SER A 32 -5.92 82.05 -46.32
N CYS A 33 -6.49 82.67 -45.30
CA CYS A 33 -6.58 82.07 -43.97
C CYS A 33 -7.51 80.85 -44.04
N HIS A 34 -6.98 79.68 -44.37
CA HIS A 34 -7.61 78.44 -43.99
C HIS A 34 -7.26 78.20 -42.52
N THR A 35 -8.27 78.28 -41.64
CA THR A 35 -8.20 77.64 -40.33
C THR A 35 -7.97 76.15 -40.59
N VAL A 36 -6.77 75.64 -40.30
CA VAL A 36 -6.53 74.20 -40.27
C VAL A 36 -7.36 73.68 -39.11
N GLU A 37 -8.51 73.07 -39.40
CA GLU A 37 -9.27 72.29 -38.42
C GLU A 37 -8.34 71.19 -37.92
N MET A 38 -7.88 71.31 -36.67
CA MET A 38 -7.08 70.24 -36.08
C MET A 38 -7.98 69.04 -35.86
N PRO A 39 -7.59 67.84 -36.34
CA PRO A 39 -8.42 66.66 -36.21
C PRO A 39 -8.74 66.40 -34.74
N GLY A 40 -10.03 66.21 -34.43
CA GLY A 40 -10.49 65.79 -33.10
C GLY A 40 -10.01 64.37 -32.77
N ASP A 41 -10.25 63.95 -31.53
CA ASP A 41 -9.77 62.66 -31.00
C ASP A 41 -10.12 61.48 -31.92
N GLU A 42 -11.33 61.44 -32.48
CA GLU A 42 -11.79 60.37 -33.39
C GLU A 42 -10.89 60.22 -34.63
N VAL A 43 -10.42 61.33 -35.21
CA VAL A 43 -9.61 61.32 -36.43
C VAL A 43 -8.13 61.12 -36.11
N ALA A 44 -7.63 61.73 -35.03
CA ALA A 44 -6.24 61.60 -34.63
C ALA A 44 -5.91 60.21 -34.06
N CYS A 45 -6.87 59.57 -33.37
CA CYS A 45 -6.73 58.25 -32.77
C CYS A 45 -7.24 57.10 -33.66
N ALA A 46 -7.72 57.39 -34.87
CA ALA A 46 -8.20 56.36 -35.79
C ALA A 46 -7.11 55.32 -36.07
N GLY A 47 -7.33 54.08 -35.61
CA GLY A 47 -6.42 52.95 -35.81
C GLY A 47 -5.16 52.95 -34.93
N LEU A 48 -5.08 53.83 -33.93
CA LEU A 48 -3.99 53.87 -32.96
C LEU A 48 -4.45 53.33 -31.61
N GLN A 49 -3.66 52.43 -31.05
CA GLN A 49 -3.87 51.88 -29.71
C GLN A 49 -2.91 52.54 -28.72
N CYS A 50 -3.29 52.58 -27.45
CA CYS A 50 -2.41 52.96 -26.37
C CYS A 50 -1.92 51.70 -25.66
N THR A 51 -0.69 51.72 -25.14
CA THR A 51 -0.18 50.63 -24.28
C THR A 51 -1.04 50.48 -23.01
N ALA A 52 -1.65 51.58 -22.56
CA ALA A 52 -2.71 51.68 -21.57
C ALA A 52 -3.31 53.10 -21.65
N GLY A 53 -4.47 53.31 -21.02
CA GLY A 53 -5.20 54.56 -20.95
C GLY A 53 -5.92 54.93 -22.26
N THR A 54 -6.43 56.15 -22.31
CA THR A 54 -7.24 56.63 -23.44
C THR A 54 -6.37 57.41 -24.42
N CYS A 55 -6.58 57.19 -25.72
CA CYS A 55 -6.01 58.06 -26.76
C CYS A 55 -6.74 59.40 -26.81
N PHE A 56 -6.00 60.49 -27.09
CA PHE A 56 -6.54 61.83 -27.35
C PHE A 56 -5.68 62.56 -28.37
N SER A 57 -6.25 63.57 -29.05
CA SER A 57 -5.56 64.45 -29.98
C SER A 57 -4.85 65.58 -29.25
N ASN A 58 -3.52 65.68 -29.41
CA ASN A 58 -2.74 66.85 -29.01
C ASN A 58 -2.18 67.54 -30.26
N ALA A 59 -2.76 68.67 -30.62
CA ALA A 59 -2.40 69.42 -31.83
C ALA A 59 -2.44 68.58 -33.12
N GLY A 60 -3.41 67.67 -33.24
CA GLY A 60 -3.58 66.78 -34.39
C GLY A 60 -2.65 65.56 -34.40
N GLN A 61 -1.84 65.37 -33.35
CA GLN A 61 -1.04 64.16 -33.13
C GLN A 61 -1.69 63.29 -32.05
N PRO A 62 -1.75 61.95 -32.23
CA PRO A 62 -2.25 61.05 -31.20
C PRO A 62 -1.32 61.02 -29.98
N MET A 63 -1.91 61.09 -28.79
CA MET A 63 -1.23 60.89 -27.52
C MET A 63 -2.05 59.99 -26.60
N CYS A 64 -1.39 59.29 -25.67
CA CYS A 64 -2.04 58.45 -24.68
C CYS A 64 -1.91 59.09 -23.29
N ARG A 65 -2.99 59.06 -22.51
CA ARG A 65 -3.00 59.56 -21.13
C ARG A 65 -3.44 58.48 -20.17
N CYS A 66 -2.74 58.37 -19.05
CA CYS A 66 -3.15 57.51 -17.95
C CYS A 66 -4.27 58.17 -17.15
N GLY A 67 -5.37 57.43 -16.99
CA GLY A 67 -6.43 57.73 -16.04
C GLY A 67 -5.99 57.49 -14.60
N ALA A 68 -6.95 57.51 -13.68
CA ALA A 68 -6.68 57.26 -12.26
C ALA A 68 -6.25 55.80 -12.03
N TRP A 69 -6.92 54.86 -12.70
CA TRP A 69 -6.67 53.44 -12.59
C TRP A 69 -5.26 53.07 -13.11
N GLU A 70 -4.88 53.52 -14.31
CA GLU A 70 -3.55 53.21 -14.87
C GLU A 70 -2.42 53.76 -14.00
N ARG A 71 -2.62 54.95 -13.40
CA ARG A 71 -1.64 55.54 -12.48
C ARG A 71 -1.52 54.74 -11.18
N ALA A 72 -2.62 54.24 -10.64
CA ALA A 72 -2.61 53.38 -9.45
C ALA A 72 -1.96 52.02 -9.75
N ALA A 73 -2.25 51.44 -10.91
CA ALA A 73 -1.64 50.20 -11.38
C ALA A 73 -0.15 50.34 -11.76
N GLY A 74 0.37 51.58 -11.81
CA GLY A 74 1.76 51.88 -12.14
C GLY A 74 2.09 51.70 -13.62
N LEU A 75 1.08 51.85 -14.50
CA LEU A 75 1.23 51.66 -15.93
C LEU A 75 1.78 52.91 -16.62
N THR A 76 2.45 52.68 -17.74
CA THR A 76 2.91 53.74 -18.64
C THR A 76 2.01 53.78 -19.86
N CYS A 77 1.37 54.92 -20.08
CA CYS A 77 0.46 55.13 -21.21
C CYS A 77 1.19 55.84 -22.34
N SER A 78 1.50 55.09 -23.39
CA SER A 78 2.20 55.58 -24.57
C SER A 78 1.48 55.12 -25.83
N VAL A 79 1.68 55.86 -26.93
CA VAL A 79 1.12 55.46 -28.22
C VAL A 79 1.76 54.15 -28.64
N ALA A 80 0.95 53.09 -28.66
CA ALA A 80 1.39 51.79 -29.07
C ALA A 80 1.56 51.76 -30.59
N ALA A 81 2.63 51.10 -31.01
CA ALA A 81 2.91 50.79 -32.39
C ALA A 81 3.30 49.31 -32.44
N PHE A 82 2.37 48.42 -32.12
CA PHE A 82 2.63 46.99 -32.09
C PHE A 82 2.80 46.42 -33.51
N THR A 83 3.48 45.28 -33.60
CA THR A 83 3.64 44.56 -34.86
C THR A 83 2.31 43.93 -35.31
N GLN A 84 1.48 43.53 -34.36
CA GLN A 84 0.10 43.06 -34.53
C GLN A 84 -0.86 43.88 -33.63
N PRO A 85 -2.17 43.90 -33.90
CA PRO A 85 -3.12 44.51 -32.98
C PRO A 85 -3.13 43.78 -31.63
N ASP A 86 -3.12 44.56 -30.55
CA ASP A 86 -3.25 44.09 -29.15
C ASP A 86 -4.56 43.28 -29.01
N ASP A 87 -4.46 42.07 -28.46
CA ASP A 87 -5.54 41.09 -28.40
C ASP A 87 -6.37 41.16 -27.10
N HIS A 88 -5.83 41.74 -26.04
CA HIS A 88 -6.48 41.76 -24.72
C HIS A 88 -6.58 43.14 -24.06
N GLY A 89 -5.87 44.14 -24.57
CA GLY A 89 -5.95 45.52 -24.14
C GLY A 89 -5.29 45.79 -22.78
N GLY A 90 -4.64 46.93 -22.63
CA GLY A 90 -3.95 47.30 -21.38
C GLY A 90 -4.76 48.12 -20.36
N SER A 91 -6.09 48.22 -20.48
CA SER A 91 -6.93 49.12 -19.65
C SER A 91 -8.36 48.62 -19.43
N PRO A 92 -9.05 49.05 -18.35
CA PRO A 92 -10.36 48.52 -17.99
C PRO A 92 -11.40 48.55 -19.12
N ASP A 93 -11.44 49.64 -19.89
CA ASP A 93 -12.42 49.82 -20.98
C ASP A 93 -12.14 48.92 -22.21
N SER A 94 -10.92 48.39 -22.31
CA SER A 94 -10.48 47.51 -23.40
C SER A 94 -10.17 46.09 -22.92
N ALA A 95 -10.34 45.81 -21.63
CA ALA A 95 -9.99 44.53 -21.02
C ALA A 95 -10.88 43.41 -21.56
N THR A 96 -10.30 42.23 -21.72
CA THR A 96 -11.05 41.04 -22.09
C THR A 96 -11.90 40.57 -20.91
N VAL A 97 -13.22 40.54 -21.06
CA VAL A 97 -14.12 40.08 -20.01
C VAL A 97 -14.12 38.56 -19.96
N LEU A 98 -13.77 38.00 -18.80
CA LEU A 98 -13.79 36.57 -18.52
C LEU A 98 -15.18 36.13 -18.03
N THR A 99 -15.74 35.11 -18.68
CA THR A 99 -17.01 34.48 -18.30
C THR A 99 -16.76 33.03 -17.89
N LEU A 100 -17.18 32.65 -16.68
CA LEU A 100 -16.96 31.30 -16.13
C LEU A 100 -18.21 30.40 -16.28
N PRO A 101 -18.04 29.08 -16.44
CA PRO A 101 -16.76 28.38 -16.64
C PRO A 101 -16.17 28.66 -18.03
N MET A 102 -14.85 28.69 -18.13
CA MET A 102 -14.13 28.83 -19.40
C MET A 102 -13.14 27.68 -19.61
N SER A 103 -12.87 27.33 -20.87
CA SER A 103 -11.73 26.48 -21.23
C SER A 103 -10.48 27.35 -21.42
N PRO A 104 -9.26 26.78 -21.31
CA PRO A 104 -8.03 27.50 -21.64
C PRO A 104 -8.12 28.20 -23.00
N GLN A 105 -7.79 29.49 -23.01
CA GLN A 105 -7.72 30.33 -24.21
C GLN A 105 -6.27 30.71 -24.50
N GLU A 106 -5.98 31.09 -25.73
CA GLU A 106 -4.66 31.59 -26.12
C GLU A 106 -4.64 33.12 -26.09
N GLY A 107 -3.55 33.69 -25.57
CA GLY A 107 -3.25 35.12 -25.63
C GLY A 107 -1.81 35.34 -26.08
N ARG A 108 -1.46 36.58 -26.41
CA ARG A 108 -0.14 36.92 -26.94
C ARG A 108 0.34 38.25 -26.40
N ILE A 109 1.50 38.22 -25.74
CA ILE A 109 2.28 39.44 -25.52
C ILE A 109 2.96 39.80 -26.84
N ASP A 110 2.63 40.96 -27.42
CA ASP A 110 3.21 41.49 -28.66
C ASP A 110 4.40 42.42 -28.43
N GLU A 111 5.34 42.35 -29.37
CA GLU A 111 6.41 43.34 -29.48
C GLU A 111 5.95 44.61 -30.20
N GLY A 112 6.37 45.74 -29.64
CA GLY A 112 6.29 47.04 -30.24
C GLY A 112 7.34 47.25 -31.33
N ARG A 113 7.02 48.10 -32.31
CA ARG A 113 7.94 48.62 -33.33
C ARG A 113 8.99 49.58 -32.77
N ARG A 114 8.89 49.92 -31.48
CA ARG A 114 9.86 50.72 -30.73
C ARG A 114 10.63 49.79 -29.81
N GLU A 115 11.92 50.06 -29.65
CA GLU A 115 12.80 49.26 -28.80
C GLU A 115 12.24 49.14 -27.37
N ALA A 116 12.26 47.91 -26.84
CA ALA A 116 11.82 47.56 -25.49
C ALA A 116 10.35 47.91 -25.15
N MET A 117 9.46 47.91 -26.13
CA MET A 117 8.01 48.06 -25.92
C MET A 117 7.32 46.70 -26.05
N LEU A 118 6.60 46.30 -25.01
CA LEU A 118 5.72 45.13 -24.98
C LEU A 118 4.32 45.61 -24.59
N ASP A 119 3.29 44.95 -25.10
CA ASP A 119 1.93 45.14 -24.59
C ASP A 119 1.75 44.42 -23.24
N ARG A 120 0.51 44.49 -22.75
CA ARG A 120 0.04 43.86 -21.52
C ARG A 120 -1.39 43.47 -21.73
N ASP A 121 -1.74 42.29 -21.25
CA ASP A 121 -3.05 41.74 -21.44
C ASP A 121 -3.83 41.88 -20.16
N LEU A 122 -4.92 42.65 -20.20
CA LEU A 122 -5.80 42.86 -19.06
C LEU A 122 -7.09 42.05 -19.21
N PHE A 123 -7.37 41.25 -18.20
CA PHE A 123 -8.57 40.42 -18.13
C PHE A 123 -9.45 40.90 -16.98
N ALA A 124 -10.73 41.14 -17.24
CA ALA A 124 -11.70 41.56 -16.23
C ALA A 124 -12.63 40.40 -15.85
N VAL A 125 -12.81 40.15 -14.55
CA VAL A 125 -13.82 39.21 -14.05
C VAL A 125 -14.75 39.93 -13.08
N THR A 126 -16.05 39.63 -13.15
CA THR A 126 -17.02 40.06 -12.14
C THR A 126 -17.35 38.90 -11.23
N VAL A 127 -17.08 39.07 -9.94
CA VAL A 127 -17.27 38.09 -8.87
C VAL A 127 -18.61 38.37 -8.20
N GLU A 128 -19.51 37.40 -8.20
CA GLU A 128 -20.86 37.54 -7.62
C GLU A 128 -20.89 37.31 -6.11
N ALA A 129 -20.01 36.46 -5.60
CA ALA A 129 -19.86 36.15 -4.19
C ALA A 129 -18.39 35.85 -3.88
N SER A 130 -17.98 36.11 -2.63
CA SER A 130 -16.60 35.85 -2.20
C SER A 130 -16.23 34.38 -2.42
N GLY A 131 -15.02 34.11 -2.92
CA GLY A 131 -14.54 32.74 -3.12
C GLY A 131 -13.11 32.66 -3.62
N LEU A 132 -12.58 31.44 -3.63
CA LEU A 132 -11.25 31.10 -4.15
C LEU A 132 -11.31 30.90 -5.67
N TYR A 133 -10.30 31.42 -6.36
CA TYR A 133 -10.14 31.29 -7.80
C TYR A 133 -8.74 30.79 -8.15
N ARG A 134 -8.59 30.23 -9.36
CA ARG A 134 -7.30 29.89 -9.94
C ARG A 134 -7.14 30.55 -11.29
N PHE A 135 -6.24 31.51 -11.39
CA PHE A 135 -5.77 32.03 -12.69
C PHE A 135 -4.52 31.28 -13.09
N SER A 136 -4.48 30.70 -14.28
CA SER A 136 -3.33 29.95 -14.78
C SER A 136 -2.79 30.57 -16.06
N CYS A 137 -1.46 30.60 -16.18
CA CYS A 137 -0.75 30.98 -17.40
C CYS A 137 0.20 29.85 -17.81
N THR A 138 0.00 29.26 -18.98
CA THR A 138 0.91 28.23 -19.52
C THR A 138 1.71 28.81 -20.66
N ARG A 139 3.03 28.78 -20.51
CA ARG A 139 3.97 29.28 -21.51
C ARG A 139 3.95 28.39 -22.75
N LEU A 140 3.68 28.97 -23.92
CA LEU A 140 3.86 28.32 -25.22
C LEU A 140 5.18 28.78 -25.86
N MET A 141 5.25 30.06 -26.20
CA MET A 141 6.46 30.73 -26.73
C MET A 141 6.93 31.87 -25.83
N LEU A 142 6.05 32.39 -24.97
CA LEU A 142 6.41 33.38 -23.96
C LEU A 142 7.34 32.75 -22.92
N VAL A 143 8.46 33.40 -22.60
CA VAL A 143 9.48 32.81 -21.70
C VAL A 143 9.12 32.92 -20.22
N GLU A 144 8.36 33.96 -19.83
CA GLU A 144 7.86 34.18 -18.48
C GLU A 144 6.42 34.72 -18.49
N CYS A 145 5.56 34.19 -17.61
CA CYS A 145 4.27 34.80 -17.31
C CYS A 145 4.40 35.59 -16.01
N ARG A 146 4.23 36.91 -16.04
CA ARG A 146 4.04 37.72 -14.84
C ARG A 146 2.58 38.11 -14.73
N VAL A 147 1.92 37.68 -13.65
CA VAL A 147 0.53 38.02 -13.39
C VAL A 147 0.41 38.88 -12.15
N ARG A 148 -0.38 39.95 -12.26
CA ARG A 148 -0.79 40.80 -11.13
C ARG A 148 -2.31 40.77 -11.00
N LEU A 149 -2.80 40.70 -9.76
CA LEU A 149 -4.19 40.95 -9.45
C LEU A 149 -4.36 42.42 -9.11
N LEU A 150 -5.34 43.08 -9.73
CA LEU A 150 -5.64 44.50 -9.55
C LEU A 150 -7.12 44.67 -9.19
N ASP A 151 -7.42 45.56 -8.25
CA ASP A 151 -8.79 45.93 -7.89
C ASP A 151 -9.40 46.99 -8.83
N VAL A 152 -10.65 47.39 -8.56
CA VAL A 152 -11.39 48.41 -9.33
C VAL A 152 -10.72 49.80 -9.30
N ALA A 153 -9.83 50.06 -8.35
CA ALA A 153 -9.08 51.29 -8.23
C ALA A 153 -7.69 51.20 -8.86
N GLY A 154 -7.27 49.99 -9.27
CA GLY A 154 -5.97 49.71 -9.88
C GLY A 154 -4.89 49.38 -8.87
N ASN A 155 -5.21 49.14 -7.60
CA ASN A 155 -4.21 48.73 -6.62
C ASN A 155 -3.90 47.25 -6.79
N ALA A 156 -2.63 46.88 -6.64
CA ALA A 156 -2.20 45.49 -6.70
C ALA A 156 -2.48 44.74 -5.39
N HIS A 157 -2.90 43.49 -5.52
CA HIS A 157 -3.10 42.56 -4.42
C HIS A 157 -2.15 41.36 -4.57
N ASP A 158 -1.64 40.90 -3.44
CA ASP A 158 -0.79 39.72 -3.40
C ASP A 158 -1.63 38.46 -3.59
N MET A 159 -1.03 37.46 -4.23
CA MET A 159 -1.67 36.17 -4.41
C MET A 159 -0.61 35.05 -4.43
N PRO A 160 -0.85 33.94 -3.72
CA PRO A 160 0.06 32.81 -3.71
C PRO A 160 0.10 32.15 -5.10
N SER A 161 1.23 31.55 -5.43
CA SER A 161 1.43 30.93 -6.76
C SER A 161 2.17 29.61 -6.70
N ALA A 162 1.74 28.69 -7.57
CA ALA A 162 2.34 27.37 -7.75
C ALA A 162 2.83 27.19 -9.19
N PHE A 163 3.89 26.40 -9.36
CA PHE A 163 4.56 26.18 -10.64
C PHE A 163 4.51 24.69 -11.00
N GLU A 164 4.04 24.38 -12.20
CA GLU A 164 4.01 23.03 -12.75
C GLU A 164 4.53 23.05 -14.20
N GLY A 165 5.83 22.79 -14.36
CA GLY A 165 6.50 22.83 -15.66
C GLY A 165 6.37 24.20 -16.36
N ALA A 166 5.61 24.26 -17.44
CA ALA A 166 5.36 25.48 -18.21
C ALA A 166 4.24 26.37 -17.63
N ARG A 167 3.41 25.81 -16.74
CA ARG A 167 2.24 26.46 -16.15
C ARG A 167 2.58 27.12 -14.82
N VAL A 168 2.13 28.34 -14.64
CA VAL A 168 2.09 29.03 -13.34
C VAL A 168 0.63 29.29 -13.00
N SER A 169 0.22 28.97 -11.78
CA SER A 169 -1.14 29.21 -11.30
C SER A 169 -1.11 30.09 -10.07
N TRP A 170 -2.02 31.05 -10.00
CA TRP A 170 -2.20 31.95 -8.87
C TRP A 170 -3.57 31.72 -8.24
N PHE A 171 -3.62 31.75 -6.91
CA PHE A 171 -4.81 31.38 -6.13
C PHE A 171 -5.31 32.53 -5.26
N PRO A 172 -5.99 33.53 -5.83
CA PRO A 172 -6.56 34.62 -5.04
C PRO A 172 -7.94 34.28 -4.47
N THR A 173 -8.20 34.75 -3.26
CA THR A 173 -9.54 34.88 -2.70
C THR A 173 -10.10 36.22 -3.12
N LEU A 174 -11.17 36.22 -3.92
CA LEU A 174 -11.77 37.43 -4.47
C LEU A 174 -13.09 37.71 -3.76
N SER A 175 -13.31 38.96 -3.33
CA SER A 175 -14.60 39.43 -2.84
C SER A 175 -15.54 39.82 -3.99
N GLU A 176 -16.83 39.96 -3.72
CA GLU A 176 -17.83 40.48 -4.67
C GLU A 176 -17.35 41.79 -5.32
N GLY A 177 -17.49 41.88 -6.65
CA GLY A 177 -17.06 43.04 -7.45
C GLY A 177 -16.20 42.67 -8.65
N THR A 178 -15.67 43.69 -9.33
CA THR A 178 -14.82 43.51 -10.52
C THR A 178 -13.34 43.45 -10.13
N TRP A 179 -12.63 42.46 -10.65
CA TRP A 179 -11.20 42.26 -10.49
C TRP A 179 -10.51 42.16 -11.84
N TYR A 180 -9.24 42.53 -11.89
CA TYR A 180 -8.44 42.47 -13.10
C TYR A 180 -7.20 41.61 -12.92
N PHE A 181 -6.96 40.70 -13.87
CA PHE A 181 -5.69 39.98 -14.01
C PHE A 181 -4.90 40.64 -15.13
N GLU A 182 -3.72 41.16 -14.82
CA GLU A 182 -2.78 41.65 -15.82
C GLU A 182 -1.74 40.58 -16.10
N VAL A 183 -1.62 40.12 -17.35
CA VAL A 183 -0.51 39.28 -17.81
C VAL A 183 0.51 40.16 -18.52
N SER A 184 1.78 40.04 -18.15
CA SER A 184 2.88 40.75 -18.77
C SER A 184 4.18 39.93 -18.76
N SER A 185 5.21 40.45 -19.43
CA SER A 185 6.56 39.90 -19.48
C SER A 185 7.58 41.03 -19.38
N ARG A 186 8.77 40.78 -18.82
CA ARG A 186 9.80 41.81 -18.62
C ARG A 186 10.42 42.28 -19.93
N ASP A 187 10.80 41.34 -20.79
CA ASP A 187 11.65 41.60 -21.96
C ASP A 187 11.43 40.59 -23.10
N ALA A 188 10.36 39.80 -23.04
CA ALA A 188 10.02 38.82 -24.06
C ALA A 188 8.56 38.93 -24.50
N TYR A 189 8.34 38.68 -25.78
CA TYR A 189 7.03 38.55 -26.40
C TYR A 189 6.78 37.07 -26.74
N GLY A 190 5.53 36.71 -27.01
CA GLY A 190 5.18 35.35 -27.37
C GLY A 190 3.80 34.94 -26.87
N ARG A 191 3.39 33.76 -27.32
CA ARG A 191 2.07 33.20 -27.02
C ARG A 191 2.09 32.45 -25.69
N TYR A 192 0.95 32.48 -25.01
CA TYR A 192 0.68 31.74 -23.80
C TYR A 192 -0.79 31.29 -23.81
N THR A 193 -1.15 30.35 -22.94
CA THR A 193 -2.56 30.09 -22.65
C THR A 193 -2.93 30.59 -21.27
N TYR A 194 -4.15 31.09 -21.12
CA TYR A 194 -4.71 31.47 -19.84
C TYR A 194 -6.04 30.78 -19.55
N GLU A 195 -6.31 30.59 -18.27
CA GLU A 195 -7.54 29.99 -17.78
C GLU A 195 -7.85 30.60 -16.41
N LEU A 196 -9.08 31.07 -16.21
CA LEU A 196 -9.60 31.37 -14.89
C LEU A 196 -10.60 30.27 -14.52
N ALA A 197 -10.48 29.71 -13.32
CA ALA A 197 -11.43 28.77 -12.76
C ALA A 197 -11.91 29.28 -11.40
N SER A 198 -13.22 29.15 -11.13
CA SER A 198 -13.74 29.32 -9.77
C SER A 198 -13.59 28.00 -9.03
N LEU A 199 -13.01 28.04 -7.83
CA LEU A 199 -12.84 26.88 -6.96
C LEU A 199 -13.93 26.80 -5.88
N GLY A 200 -14.68 27.88 -5.66
CA GLY A 200 -15.81 27.95 -4.74
C GLY A 200 -15.47 28.70 -3.46
N VAL A 201 -16.26 28.48 -2.41
CA VAL A 201 -15.94 28.93 -1.05
C VAL A 201 -15.19 27.82 -0.37
N ASP A 202 -14.22 28.20 0.45
CA ASP A 202 -13.49 27.30 1.34
C ASP A 202 -14.45 26.53 2.25
N ASP A 203 -14.34 25.20 2.30
CA ASP A 203 -15.27 24.34 3.05
C ASP A 203 -14.88 24.24 4.51
N HIS A 204 -13.58 24.26 4.84
CA HIS A 204 -13.10 24.36 6.21
C HIS A 204 -11.94 25.37 6.30
N GLY A 205 -11.98 26.25 7.30
CA GLY A 205 -11.02 27.35 7.38
C GLY A 205 -9.56 26.91 7.54
N ASP A 206 -8.67 27.65 6.88
CA ASP A 206 -7.20 27.50 6.91
C ASP A 206 -6.52 27.85 8.26
N THR A 207 -7.27 28.38 9.23
CA THR A 207 -6.73 28.96 10.47
C THR A 207 -7.45 28.47 11.71
N LEU A 208 -6.82 28.65 12.88
CA LEU A 208 -7.47 28.37 14.16
C LEU A 208 -8.74 29.21 14.39
N GLU A 209 -8.79 30.45 13.87
CA GLU A 209 -9.94 31.35 14.04
C GLU A 209 -11.15 30.87 13.22
N ASP A 210 -10.89 30.28 12.05
CA ASP A 210 -11.89 29.80 11.10
C ASP A 210 -12.11 28.28 11.18
N ALA A 211 -11.50 27.62 12.16
CA ALA A 211 -11.50 26.16 12.27
C ALA A 211 -12.90 25.59 12.49
N THR A 212 -13.18 24.47 11.83
CA THR A 212 -14.44 23.75 12.00
C THR A 212 -14.47 23.02 13.34
N VAL A 213 -15.48 23.29 14.17
CA VAL A 213 -15.66 22.60 15.45
C VAL A 213 -16.26 21.22 15.22
N LEU A 214 -15.54 20.18 15.66
CA LEU A 214 -16.01 18.80 15.65
C LEU A 214 -16.77 18.51 16.94
N GLU A 215 -18.05 18.21 16.78
CA GLU A 215 -18.88 17.71 17.88
C GLU A 215 -18.50 16.26 18.21
N ALA A 216 -18.23 15.98 19.48
CA ALA A 216 -17.71 14.69 19.92
C ALA A 216 -18.64 13.52 19.54
N GLY A 217 -18.08 12.55 18.82
CA GLY A 217 -18.67 11.23 18.64
C GLY A 217 -19.83 11.14 17.64
N SER A 218 -19.93 12.04 16.65
CA SER A 218 -20.91 11.83 15.58
C SER A 218 -20.61 10.55 14.78
N GLY A 219 -19.32 10.20 14.60
CA GLY A 219 -18.86 9.08 13.78
C GLY A 219 -19.27 9.18 12.30
N THR A 220 -19.98 10.24 11.93
CA THR A 220 -20.52 10.45 10.59
C THR A 220 -19.40 10.96 9.70
N SER A 221 -19.24 10.33 8.54
CA SER A 221 -18.34 10.81 7.50
C SER A 221 -18.86 12.14 6.92
N PHE A 222 -17.95 13.09 6.71
CA PHE A 222 -18.20 14.39 6.08
C PHE A 222 -17.15 14.67 5.00
N PRO A 223 -17.52 15.37 3.91
CA PRO A 223 -16.59 15.72 2.84
C PRO A 223 -15.63 16.81 3.30
N VAL A 224 -14.41 16.76 2.77
CA VAL A 224 -13.34 17.73 3.00
C VAL A 224 -12.64 17.99 1.66
N ARG A 225 -12.42 19.25 1.28
CA ARG A 225 -11.86 19.64 -0.02
C ARG A 225 -10.71 20.63 0.12
N LEU A 226 -9.49 20.13 -0.07
CA LEU A 226 -8.33 20.98 -0.27
C LEU A 226 -8.34 21.51 -1.71
N SER A 227 -8.70 22.78 -1.88
CA SER A 227 -8.89 23.43 -3.17
C SER A 227 -7.59 23.86 -3.84
N SER A 228 -6.50 24.00 -3.09
CA SER A 228 -5.19 24.43 -3.60
C SER A 228 -4.00 23.85 -2.83
N PRO A 229 -2.75 23.95 -3.35
CA PRO A 229 -1.55 23.55 -2.61
C PRO A 229 -1.25 24.34 -1.34
N PHE A 230 -2.02 25.40 -1.07
CA PHE A 230 -1.87 26.27 0.09
C PHE A 230 -3.02 26.15 1.07
N ASP A 231 -4.00 25.32 0.72
CA ASP A 231 -5.21 25.05 1.48
C ASP A 231 -4.90 24.02 2.57
N ALA A 232 -5.36 24.30 3.79
CA ALA A 232 -5.16 23.47 4.96
C ALA A 232 -6.40 23.49 5.87
N ASP A 233 -7.27 22.51 5.71
CA ASP A 233 -8.47 22.38 6.54
C ASP A 233 -8.14 22.18 8.03
N VAL A 234 -8.54 23.16 8.86
CA VAL A 234 -8.34 23.13 10.32
C VAL A 234 -9.63 22.75 11.04
N PHE A 235 -9.52 21.82 11.99
CA PHE A 235 -10.60 21.38 12.85
C PHE A 235 -10.23 21.50 14.33
N THR A 236 -11.22 21.74 15.19
CA THR A 236 -11.04 21.77 16.65
C THR A 236 -12.00 20.85 17.37
N PHE A 237 -11.57 20.29 18.50
CA PHE A 237 -12.47 19.61 19.43
C PHE A 237 -11.98 19.77 20.87
N ARG A 238 -12.89 19.57 21.82
CA ARG A 238 -12.55 19.57 23.25
C ARG A 238 -12.59 18.15 23.81
N SER A 239 -11.47 17.70 24.37
CA SER A 239 -11.38 16.34 24.95
C SER A 239 -12.03 16.24 26.32
N ARG A 240 -12.41 15.02 26.69
CA ARG A 240 -12.78 14.60 28.05
C ARG A 240 -11.63 13.81 28.67
N VAL A 241 -11.50 13.88 30.00
CA VAL A 241 -10.46 13.13 30.71
C VAL A 241 -10.70 11.62 30.57
N GLY A 242 -9.66 10.88 30.23
CA GLY A 242 -9.66 9.42 30.10
C GLY A 242 -10.21 8.88 28.78
N HIS A 243 -10.71 9.74 27.88
CA HIS A 243 -11.31 9.30 26.63
C HIS A 243 -10.30 9.13 25.50
N GLY A 244 -10.53 8.12 24.66
CA GLY A 244 -9.88 7.95 23.36
C GLY A 244 -10.57 8.75 22.26
N TYR A 245 -9.79 9.30 21.34
CA TYR A 245 -10.28 10.05 20.19
C TYR A 245 -9.56 9.64 18.92
N ARG A 246 -10.28 9.72 17.80
CA ARG A 246 -9.75 9.37 16.50
C ARG A 246 -10.27 10.27 15.39
N PHE A 247 -9.36 10.69 14.52
CA PHE A 247 -9.69 11.41 13.30
C PHE A 247 -9.14 10.67 12.09
N ILE A 248 -10.03 10.35 11.16
CA ILE A 248 -9.72 9.50 10.01
C ILE A 248 -10.14 10.21 8.75
N CYS A 249 -9.26 10.22 7.75
CA CYS A 249 -9.57 10.71 6.42
C CYS A 249 -9.28 9.64 5.37
N GLU A 250 -10.32 9.25 4.65
CA GLU A 250 -10.24 8.38 3.48
C GLU A 250 -9.84 9.23 2.27
N GLN A 251 -8.86 8.74 1.49
CA GLN A 251 -8.26 9.48 0.38
C GLN A 251 -8.11 8.62 -0.87
N ALA A 252 -8.17 9.24 -2.05
CA ALA A 252 -7.74 8.59 -3.28
C ALA A 252 -6.20 8.46 -3.32
N PRO A 253 -5.63 7.46 -4.02
CA PRO A 253 -4.18 7.40 -4.24
C PRO A 253 -3.68 8.66 -4.95
N ASN A 254 -2.63 9.30 -4.43
CA ASN A 254 -2.05 10.57 -4.90
C ASN A 254 -3.08 11.72 -4.94
N PRO A 255 -3.09 12.61 -3.93
CA PRO A 255 -1.94 13.43 -3.50
C PRO A 255 -1.21 12.93 -2.24
N PHE A 256 -0.12 13.62 -1.87
CA PHE A 256 0.55 13.43 -0.58
C PHE A 256 -0.15 14.27 0.49
N LEU A 257 -0.97 13.60 1.31
CA LEU A 257 -1.68 14.24 2.42
C LEU A 257 -0.89 14.12 3.72
N GLN A 258 -0.98 15.15 4.53
CA GLN A 258 -0.49 15.20 5.90
C GLN A 258 -1.67 15.50 6.83
N LEU A 259 -1.83 14.65 7.85
CA LEU A 259 -2.80 14.84 8.92
C LEU A 259 -2.04 14.97 10.24
N THR A 260 -2.30 16.04 10.99
CA THR A 260 -1.66 16.28 12.30
C THR A 260 -2.68 16.51 13.39
N LEU A 261 -2.34 16.06 14.60
CA LEU A 261 -3.03 16.39 15.83
C LEU A 261 -2.07 17.17 16.74
N GLN A 262 -2.51 18.34 17.18
CA GLN A 262 -1.74 19.25 18.01
C GLN A 262 -2.59 19.76 19.17
N SER A 263 -1.95 20.10 20.29
CA SER A 263 -2.60 20.91 21.32
C SER A 263 -2.89 22.33 20.82
N ALA A 264 -3.79 23.06 21.49
CA ALA A 264 -4.04 24.48 21.22
C ALA A 264 -2.80 25.40 21.30
N THR A 265 -1.70 24.94 21.93
CA THR A 265 -0.42 25.68 21.98
C THR A 265 0.56 25.27 20.86
N GLY A 266 0.15 24.42 19.91
CA GLY A 266 0.97 23.96 18.79
C GLY A 266 1.92 22.78 19.11
N LEU A 267 1.81 22.16 20.29
CA LEU A 267 2.55 20.93 20.58
C LEU A 267 1.96 19.78 19.74
N LEU A 268 2.77 19.20 18.86
CA LEU A 268 2.42 18.03 18.06
C LEU A 268 2.30 16.79 18.96
N MET A 269 1.16 16.10 18.86
CA MET A 269 0.89 14.85 19.58
C MET A 269 0.99 13.64 18.67
N ASP A 270 0.39 13.74 17.49
CA ASP A 270 0.37 12.66 16.52
C ASP A 270 0.39 13.24 15.10
N ALA A 271 0.97 12.51 14.16
CA ALA A 271 1.04 12.87 12.76
C ALA A 271 1.09 11.64 11.88
N VAL A 272 0.49 11.75 10.71
CA VAL A 272 0.57 10.74 9.66
C VAL A 272 0.61 11.42 8.32
N GLN A 273 1.31 10.80 7.38
CA GLN A 273 1.41 11.26 6.00
C GLN A 273 1.34 10.05 5.07
N GLY A 274 0.77 10.21 3.87
CA GLY A 274 0.63 9.09 2.95
C GLY A 274 0.12 9.47 1.57
N THR A 275 0.36 8.56 0.62
CA THR A 275 -0.08 8.64 -0.79
C THR A 275 -0.72 7.34 -1.29
N SER A 276 -0.80 6.31 -0.43
CA SER A 276 -1.12 4.93 -0.80
C SER A 276 -2.62 4.67 -1.03
N GLY A 277 -3.49 5.65 -0.76
CA GLY A 277 -4.95 5.47 -0.73
C GLY A 277 -5.45 4.82 0.57
N GLU A 278 -4.55 4.46 1.49
CA GLU A 278 -4.94 4.01 2.83
C GLU A 278 -5.46 5.20 3.67
N PRO A 279 -6.43 5.00 4.58
CA PRO A 279 -6.91 6.06 5.44
C PRO A 279 -5.80 6.68 6.28
N LEU A 280 -5.70 8.01 6.29
CA LEU A 280 -4.89 8.71 7.27
C LEU A 280 -5.62 8.69 8.60
N THR A 281 -4.94 8.34 9.67
CA THR A 281 -5.50 8.36 11.02
C THR A 281 -4.52 8.96 12.02
N VAL A 282 -5.02 9.87 12.84
CA VAL A 282 -4.38 10.31 14.09
C VAL A 282 -5.28 9.97 15.26
N SER A 283 -4.66 9.70 16.41
CA SER A 283 -5.37 9.27 17.62
C SER A 283 -4.86 9.94 18.88
N LEU A 284 -5.68 9.94 19.93
CA LEU A 284 -5.36 10.54 21.22
C LEU A 284 -6.05 9.83 22.36
N GLN A 285 -5.30 9.39 23.35
CA GLN A 285 -5.82 9.08 24.68
C GLN A 285 -5.67 10.33 25.56
N ALA A 286 -6.79 10.96 25.91
CA ALA A 286 -6.79 12.27 26.55
C ALA A 286 -6.61 12.15 28.07
N THR A 287 -5.57 12.76 28.63
CA THR A 287 -5.33 12.78 30.09
C THR A 287 -5.90 14.00 30.80
N SER A 288 -6.50 14.94 30.07
CA SER A 288 -7.11 16.16 30.62
C SER A 288 -8.14 16.74 29.64
N GLU A 289 -9.02 17.61 30.15
CA GLU A 289 -9.93 18.38 29.29
C GLU A 289 -9.20 19.60 28.72
N ARG A 290 -9.08 19.65 27.39
CA ARG A 290 -8.52 20.80 26.68
C ARG A 290 -8.95 20.80 25.22
N ASP A 291 -8.69 21.92 24.56
CA ASP A 291 -8.96 22.07 23.14
C ASP A 291 -7.75 21.55 22.32
N TRP A 292 -8.07 20.82 21.27
CA TRP A 292 -7.13 20.19 20.35
C TRP A 292 -7.37 20.70 18.92
N LEU A 293 -6.30 20.70 18.14
CA LEU A 293 -6.27 21.12 16.76
C LEU A 293 -5.93 19.92 15.87
N LEU A 294 -6.75 19.71 14.86
CA LEU A 294 -6.50 18.77 13.77
C LEU A 294 -6.28 19.59 12.51
N MET A 295 -5.29 19.21 11.70
CA MET A 295 -5.01 19.89 10.43
C MET A 295 -4.76 18.86 9.36
N LEU A 296 -5.54 18.93 8.29
CA LEU A 296 -5.34 18.19 7.05
C LEU A 296 -4.77 19.14 6.00
N ALA A 297 -3.67 18.76 5.36
CA ALA A 297 -3.06 19.54 4.29
C ALA A 297 -2.49 18.61 3.22
N ALA A 298 -2.21 19.16 2.04
CA ALA A 298 -1.56 18.43 0.95
C ALA A 298 -0.24 19.10 0.56
N ASP A 299 0.87 18.37 0.65
CA ASP A 299 2.19 18.92 0.30
C ASP A 299 2.35 19.10 -1.23
N HIS A 300 1.77 18.19 -2.00
CA HIS A 300 1.82 18.18 -3.47
C HIS A 300 0.80 17.20 -4.06
N GLY A 301 0.35 17.50 -5.28
CA GLY A 301 -0.58 16.66 -6.03
C GLY A 301 -1.43 17.47 -7.01
N THR A 302 -2.45 16.82 -7.56
CA THR A 302 -3.44 17.47 -8.44
C THR A 302 -4.57 18.01 -7.59
N PHE A 303 -4.84 19.32 -7.68
CA PHE A 303 -5.91 20.00 -6.94
C PHE A 303 -7.14 20.28 -7.83
N PRO A 304 -8.37 20.27 -7.26
CA PRO A 304 -8.68 20.07 -5.84
C PRO A 304 -8.54 18.61 -5.40
N VAL A 305 -8.36 18.41 -4.09
CA VAL A 305 -8.29 17.10 -3.44
C VAL A 305 -9.55 16.91 -2.62
N ASP A 306 -10.33 15.88 -2.95
CA ASP A 306 -11.50 15.50 -2.17
C ASP A 306 -11.13 14.34 -1.22
N ALA A 307 -11.46 14.49 0.05
CA ALA A 307 -11.35 13.48 1.09
C ALA A 307 -12.69 13.29 1.83
N ALA A 308 -12.86 12.14 2.47
CA ALA A 308 -13.99 11.88 3.34
C ALA A 308 -13.46 11.61 4.76
N CYS A 309 -13.73 12.52 5.69
CA CYS A 309 -13.20 12.45 7.04
C CYS A 309 -14.29 12.11 8.06
N ARG A 310 -13.90 11.51 9.19
CA ARG A 310 -14.76 11.27 10.34
C ARG A 310 -14.01 11.45 11.64
N PHE A 311 -14.74 11.86 12.66
CA PHE A 311 -14.26 12.04 14.03
C PHE A 311 -15.03 11.14 14.99
N GLU A 312 -14.31 10.40 15.81
CA GLU A 312 -14.87 9.41 16.73
C GLU A 312 -14.36 9.68 18.15
N ASP A 313 -15.28 9.63 19.12
CA ASP A 313 -14.99 9.51 20.55
C ASP A 313 -15.11 8.03 20.88
N LEU A 314 -13.99 7.40 21.21
CA LEU A 314 -13.89 5.97 21.49
C LEU A 314 -14.36 5.63 22.90
N GLY A 315 -14.69 6.63 23.71
CA GLY A 315 -15.04 6.43 25.11
C GLY A 315 -13.83 6.33 26.02
N PRO A 316 -14.05 6.11 27.33
CA PRO A 316 -12.98 5.89 28.30
C PRO A 316 -12.24 4.59 28.01
N ASP A 317 -10.99 4.49 28.46
CA ASP A 317 -10.28 3.21 28.46
C ASP A 317 -10.98 2.17 29.36
N GLU A 318 -11.31 1.02 28.77
CA GLU A 318 -11.97 -0.11 29.42
C GLU A 318 -10.99 -1.13 30.03
N HIS A 319 -9.71 -1.12 29.64
CA HIS A 319 -8.73 -2.14 29.97
C HIS A 319 -7.36 -1.55 30.29
N GLY A 320 -6.90 -1.73 31.52
CA GLY A 320 -5.70 -1.01 31.95
C GLY A 320 -4.39 -1.39 31.23
N ASP A 321 -3.53 -0.37 31.05
CA ASP A 321 -2.30 -0.47 30.26
C ASP A 321 -1.10 -1.17 30.91
N THR A 322 -1.27 -1.67 32.13
CA THR A 322 -0.16 -2.17 32.94
C THR A 322 -0.48 -3.51 33.57
N LEU A 323 0.56 -4.26 33.95
CA LEU A 323 0.38 -5.52 34.69
C LEU A 323 -0.39 -5.31 36.00
N ALA A 324 -0.25 -4.14 36.63
CA ALA A 324 -0.93 -3.80 37.88
C ALA A 324 -2.41 -3.43 37.69
N THR A 325 -2.79 -3.01 36.48
CA THR A 325 -4.15 -2.59 36.11
C THR A 325 -4.83 -3.58 35.16
N ALA A 326 -4.24 -4.77 34.98
CA ALA A 326 -4.68 -5.76 34.03
C ALA A 326 -6.13 -6.21 34.31
N THR A 327 -6.92 -6.31 33.25
CA THR A 327 -8.31 -6.78 33.32
C THR A 327 -8.34 -8.30 33.49
N PRO A 328 -8.95 -8.86 34.54
CA PRO A 328 -9.06 -10.31 34.68
C PRO A 328 -9.95 -10.92 33.59
N VAL A 329 -9.44 -11.96 32.91
CA VAL A 329 -10.19 -12.69 31.89
C VAL A 329 -10.35 -14.15 32.28
N THR A 330 -11.50 -14.72 31.93
CA THR A 330 -11.80 -16.14 32.14
C THR A 330 -11.69 -16.87 30.80
N PRO A 331 -10.89 -17.94 30.69
CA PRO A 331 -10.82 -18.72 29.47
C PRO A 331 -12.21 -19.19 28.99
N GLY A 332 -12.46 -19.08 27.69
CA GLY A 332 -13.72 -19.41 27.03
C GLY A 332 -14.75 -18.27 27.00
N VAL A 333 -14.50 -17.15 27.67
CA VAL A 333 -15.39 -15.97 27.66
C VAL A 333 -14.82 -14.91 26.73
N PRO A 334 -15.53 -14.53 25.64
CA PRO A 334 -15.10 -13.45 24.76
C PRO A 334 -15.13 -12.10 25.48
N VAL A 335 -14.14 -11.26 25.18
CA VAL A 335 -14.00 -9.90 25.73
C VAL A 335 -13.99 -8.92 24.55
N ALA A 336 -14.86 -7.92 24.58
CA ALA A 336 -14.80 -6.83 23.62
C ALA A 336 -13.66 -5.91 24.00
N VAL A 337 -12.81 -5.58 23.04
CA VAL A 337 -11.60 -4.79 23.24
C VAL A 337 -11.65 -3.59 22.30
N THR A 338 -11.36 -2.41 22.82
CA THR A 338 -11.28 -1.16 22.06
C THR A 338 -9.99 -0.47 22.47
N LEU A 339 -9.04 -0.31 21.54
CA LEU A 339 -7.85 0.51 21.77
C LEU A 339 -8.18 1.99 21.57
N GLN A 340 -7.94 2.82 22.59
CA GLN A 340 -8.24 4.24 22.61
C GLN A 340 -7.22 5.08 21.80
N SER A 341 -6.05 4.53 21.47
CA SER A 341 -5.08 5.17 20.58
C SER A 341 -4.13 4.18 19.90
N ARG A 342 -3.29 4.64 18.97
CA ARG A 342 -2.29 3.80 18.29
C ARG A 342 -1.20 3.24 19.21
N ASP A 343 -0.95 3.94 20.31
CA ASP A 343 0.08 3.58 21.30
C ASP A 343 -0.52 2.87 22.51
N ASP A 344 -1.83 2.60 22.45
CA ASP A 344 -2.57 1.99 23.52
C ASP A 344 -2.27 0.49 23.64
N VAL A 345 -2.32 -0.01 24.87
CA VAL A 345 -1.90 -1.37 25.20
C VAL A 345 -2.85 -1.96 26.22
N ASP A 346 -3.78 -2.79 25.80
CA ASP A 346 -4.65 -3.44 26.77
C ASP A 346 -3.97 -4.65 27.43
N VAL A 347 -3.97 -4.67 28.76
CA VAL A 347 -3.42 -5.78 29.54
C VAL A 347 -4.54 -6.59 30.18
N PHE A 348 -4.50 -7.90 29.98
CA PHE A 348 -5.43 -8.86 30.55
C PHE A 348 -4.69 -9.86 31.45
N SER A 349 -5.27 -10.29 32.55
CA SER A 349 -4.66 -11.31 33.44
C SER A 349 -5.48 -12.60 33.47
N PHE A 350 -4.80 -13.74 33.50
CA PHE A 350 -5.44 -15.06 33.65
C PHE A 350 -4.57 -15.98 34.52
N THR A 351 -5.18 -17.01 35.10
CA THR A 351 -4.46 -18.08 35.80
C THR A 351 -4.10 -19.17 34.81
N GLY A 352 -2.80 -19.44 34.63
CA GLY A 352 -2.31 -20.54 33.81
C GLY A 352 -2.11 -21.80 34.65
N GLU A 353 -2.56 -22.94 34.13
CA GLU A 353 -2.29 -24.25 34.73
C GLU A 353 -1.01 -24.88 34.16
N SER A 354 -0.27 -25.59 35.02
CA SER A 354 0.99 -26.23 34.62
C SER A 354 0.75 -27.33 33.59
N GLY A 355 1.41 -27.24 32.44
CA GLY A 355 1.30 -28.17 31.33
C GLY A 355 0.15 -27.87 30.36
N HIS A 356 -0.71 -26.90 30.68
CA HIS A 356 -1.83 -26.53 29.81
C HIS A 356 -1.38 -25.59 28.68
N VAL A 357 -2.13 -25.63 27.59
CA VAL A 357 -1.93 -24.82 26.40
C VAL A 357 -3.05 -23.82 26.28
N TYR A 358 -2.68 -22.56 26.16
CA TYR A 358 -3.62 -21.45 25.99
C TYR A 358 -3.55 -20.93 24.57
N THR A 359 -4.72 -20.77 23.95
CA THR A 359 -4.87 -20.14 22.64
C THR A 359 -5.54 -18.79 22.82
N VAL A 360 -4.90 -17.74 22.31
CA VAL A 360 -5.42 -16.38 22.24
C VAL A 360 -5.82 -16.11 20.80
N ARG A 361 -7.04 -15.62 20.58
CA ARG A 361 -7.55 -15.18 19.27
C ARG A 361 -8.04 -13.74 19.38
N THR A 362 -7.67 -12.91 18.42
CA THR A 362 -8.16 -11.53 18.27
C THR A 362 -9.04 -11.47 17.02
N GLU A 363 -10.30 -11.89 17.14
CA GLU A 363 -11.23 -12.02 16.01
C GLU A 363 -11.61 -10.65 15.44
N GLY A 364 -11.55 -10.52 14.11
CA GLY A 364 -11.84 -9.26 13.41
C GLY A 364 -10.71 -8.23 13.51
N ALA A 365 -9.63 -8.57 14.22
CA ALA A 365 -8.45 -7.77 14.37
C ALA A 365 -7.47 -8.13 13.22
N GLY A 366 -7.02 -7.18 12.40
CA GLY A 366 -5.98 -7.38 11.37
C GLY A 366 -4.61 -7.93 11.88
N ARG A 367 -3.48 -7.28 11.59
CA ARG A 367 -2.19 -7.68 12.20
C ARG A 367 -2.02 -7.04 13.57
N TRP A 368 -2.20 -7.83 14.63
CA TRP A 368 -2.09 -7.39 16.02
C TRP A 368 -0.92 -8.05 16.71
N SER A 369 -0.33 -7.36 17.69
CA SER A 369 0.70 -7.92 18.54
C SER A 369 0.05 -8.44 19.82
N ALA A 370 0.11 -9.75 20.04
CA ALA A 370 -0.30 -10.38 21.29
C ALA A 370 0.92 -10.98 21.99
N GLN A 371 1.08 -10.68 23.28
CA GLN A 371 2.22 -11.12 24.08
C GLN A 371 1.76 -11.67 25.41
N VAL A 372 2.21 -12.88 25.76
CA VAL A 372 2.01 -13.44 27.11
C VAL A 372 3.29 -13.29 27.91
N VAL A 373 3.18 -12.70 29.11
CA VAL A 373 4.26 -12.53 30.07
C VAL A 373 3.92 -13.19 31.41
N ASP A 374 4.93 -13.61 32.16
CA ASP A 374 4.77 -14.14 33.52
C ASP A 374 4.59 -13.03 34.57
N GLU A 375 4.47 -13.43 35.85
CA GLU A 375 4.24 -12.52 36.99
C GLU A 375 5.39 -11.51 37.17
N GLU A 376 6.61 -11.88 36.80
CA GLU A 376 7.79 -11.00 36.79
C GLU A 376 7.88 -10.12 35.53
N GLY A 377 6.95 -10.27 34.58
CA GLY A 377 6.92 -9.55 33.32
C GLY A 377 7.88 -10.08 32.25
N ALA A 378 8.44 -11.28 32.43
CA ALA A 378 9.27 -11.93 31.43
C ALA A 378 8.43 -12.56 30.32
N ASN A 379 8.92 -12.48 29.08
CA ASN A 379 8.20 -12.94 27.90
C ASN A 379 8.10 -14.48 27.88
N VAL A 380 6.88 -14.99 27.77
CA VAL A 380 6.58 -16.42 27.60
C VAL A 380 6.29 -16.71 26.13
N ALA A 381 5.47 -15.88 25.48
CA ALA A 381 5.14 -16.01 24.06
C ALA A 381 4.80 -14.64 23.43
N LEU A 382 4.98 -14.54 22.10
CA LEU A 382 4.68 -13.35 21.32
C LEU A 382 4.28 -13.76 19.90
N THR A 383 3.30 -13.07 19.33
CA THR A 383 2.94 -13.14 17.91
C THR A 383 2.61 -11.76 17.36
N THR A 384 2.61 -11.64 16.03
CA THR A 384 2.08 -10.49 15.27
C THR A 384 0.91 -10.87 14.35
N THR A 385 0.35 -12.06 14.58
CA THR A 385 -0.84 -12.60 13.89
C THR A 385 -2.07 -12.48 14.80
N ASP A 386 -3.23 -12.86 14.27
CA ASP A 386 -4.51 -12.93 14.97
C ASP A 386 -4.61 -14.09 15.98
N GLN A 387 -3.56 -14.91 16.11
CA GLN A 387 -3.54 -16.08 16.97
C GLN A 387 -2.19 -16.31 17.64
N LEU A 388 -2.22 -16.51 18.96
CA LEU A 388 -1.07 -16.94 19.77
C LEU A 388 -1.39 -18.25 20.48
N ARG A 389 -0.47 -19.20 20.46
CA ARG A 389 -0.54 -20.43 21.26
C ARG A 389 0.66 -20.52 22.18
N VAL A 390 0.43 -20.91 23.42
CA VAL A 390 1.49 -20.97 24.43
C VAL A 390 1.21 -22.05 25.46
N ARG A 391 2.23 -22.88 25.72
CA ARG A 391 2.21 -23.87 26.80
C ARG A 391 2.76 -23.28 28.09
N MET A 392 2.01 -23.38 29.18
CA MET A 392 2.44 -22.92 30.50
C MET A 392 3.25 -24.01 31.19
N ASN A 393 4.45 -23.66 31.64
CA ASN A 393 5.33 -24.61 32.34
C ASN A 393 5.12 -24.64 33.85
N ARG A 394 4.36 -23.68 34.40
CA ARG A 394 4.11 -23.53 35.83
C ARG A 394 2.69 -23.05 36.04
N TRP A 395 2.14 -23.38 37.21
CA TRP A 395 0.92 -22.77 37.68
C TRP A 395 1.22 -21.35 38.19
N GLY A 396 0.41 -20.36 37.80
CA GLY A 396 0.60 -18.97 38.22
C GLY A 396 -0.29 -17.98 37.49
N THR A 397 -0.11 -16.70 37.80
CA THR A 397 -0.79 -15.61 37.10
C THR A 397 0.06 -15.16 35.91
N TYR A 398 -0.57 -15.07 34.75
CA TYR A 398 0.05 -14.58 33.51
C TYR A 398 -0.71 -13.35 33.02
N SER A 399 -0.01 -12.49 32.29
CA SER A 399 -0.62 -11.32 31.64
C SER A 399 -0.51 -11.43 30.13
N LEU A 400 -1.62 -11.19 29.43
CA LEU A 400 -1.70 -11.02 27.99
C LEU A 400 -1.73 -9.52 27.69
N ARG A 401 -0.78 -9.05 26.88
CA ARG A 401 -0.73 -7.69 26.35
C ARG A 401 -1.18 -7.71 24.90
N VAL A 402 -2.11 -6.84 24.55
CA VAL A 402 -2.58 -6.68 23.18
C VAL A 402 -2.36 -5.24 22.75
N GLN A 403 -1.73 -5.05 21.60
CA GLN A 403 -1.47 -3.73 21.03
C GLN A 403 -1.36 -3.81 19.49
N GLY A 404 -1.42 -2.66 18.83
CA GLY A 404 -1.22 -2.54 17.39
C GLY A 404 -2.53 -2.59 16.60
N GLY A 405 -2.53 -3.32 15.49
CA GLY A 405 -3.64 -3.27 14.52
C GLY A 405 -3.42 -2.24 13.42
N ALA A 406 -4.33 -2.22 12.45
CA ALA A 406 -4.36 -1.14 11.49
C ALA A 406 -4.80 0.15 12.20
N PRO A 407 -4.23 1.34 11.92
CA PRO A 407 -4.60 2.57 12.62
C PRO A 407 -6.11 2.91 12.60
N TRP A 408 -6.84 2.37 11.62
CA TRP A 408 -8.28 2.52 11.45
C TRP A 408 -9.12 1.32 11.97
N GLU A 409 -8.51 0.25 12.45
CA GLU A 409 -9.17 -0.90 13.10
C GLU A 409 -8.70 -1.00 14.55
N HIS A 410 -9.59 -0.73 15.50
CA HIS A 410 -9.21 -0.58 16.91
C HIS A 410 -10.17 -1.30 17.86
N SER A 411 -11.26 -1.88 17.33
CA SER A 411 -12.20 -2.68 18.12
C SER A 411 -12.24 -4.10 17.59
N PHE A 412 -12.11 -5.07 18.48
CA PHE A 412 -12.10 -6.49 18.15
C PHE A 412 -12.60 -7.34 19.32
N VAL A 413 -12.76 -8.64 19.10
CA VAL A 413 -13.11 -9.58 20.16
C VAL A 413 -11.91 -10.42 20.51
N LEU A 414 -11.49 -10.35 21.78
CA LEU A 414 -10.46 -11.20 22.35
C LEU A 414 -11.08 -12.46 22.94
N THR A 415 -10.59 -13.62 22.50
CA THR A 415 -10.95 -14.91 23.08
C THR A 415 -9.68 -15.62 23.55
N LEU A 416 -9.58 -15.83 24.87
CA LEU A 416 -8.59 -16.72 25.47
C LEU A 416 -9.24 -18.09 25.69
N VAL A 417 -8.62 -19.17 25.24
CA VAL A 417 -9.11 -20.55 25.41
C VAL A 417 -8.05 -21.37 26.13
N ASP A 418 -8.44 -22.02 27.22
CA ASP A 418 -7.64 -23.11 27.80
C ASP A 418 -7.93 -24.37 26.99
N ALA A 419 -6.95 -24.82 26.21
CA ALA A 419 -7.04 -26.02 25.39
C ALA A 419 -6.77 -27.28 26.21
N GLY A 420 -6.43 -27.16 27.49
CA GLY A 420 -6.03 -28.27 28.36
C GLY A 420 -4.57 -28.66 28.12
N THR A 421 -4.19 -29.84 28.57
CA THR A 421 -2.86 -30.40 28.29
C THR A 421 -2.72 -30.80 26.83
N ASP A 422 -1.49 -30.99 26.41
CA ASP A 422 -1.13 -31.72 25.19
C ASP A 422 -1.93 -33.02 25.07
N ASP A 423 -2.51 -33.26 23.90
CA ASP A 423 -3.34 -34.42 23.61
C ASP A 423 -2.50 -35.62 23.14
N HIS A 424 -1.31 -35.38 22.57
CA HIS A 424 -0.40 -36.41 22.09
C HIS A 424 1.07 -36.03 22.29
N GLY A 425 1.74 -36.69 23.24
CA GLY A 425 3.14 -36.39 23.56
C GLY A 425 4.12 -36.39 22.38
N ASP A 426 5.14 -35.55 22.46
CA ASP A 426 6.04 -35.20 21.35
C ASP A 426 7.14 -36.20 21.00
N SER A 427 7.20 -37.32 21.71
CA SER A 427 8.29 -38.28 21.62
C SER A 427 7.79 -39.73 21.52
N PRO A 428 8.57 -40.65 20.95
CA PRO A 428 8.23 -42.08 20.97
C PRO A 428 7.97 -42.63 22.39
N GLU A 429 8.60 -42.05 23.41
CA GLU A 429 8.44 -42.45 24.81
C GLU A 429 7.12 -41.95 25.43
N THR A 430 6.59 -40.83 24.94
CA THR A 430 5.33 -40.21 25.41
C THR A 430 4.17 -40.42 24.43
N ALA A 431 4.39 -41.25 23.40
CA ALA A 431 3.45 -41.43 22.31
C ALA A 431 2.09 -41.99 22.77
N THR A 432 1.03 -41.49 22.14
CA THR A 432 -0.32 -42.03 22.35
C THR A 432 -0.44 -43.37 21.64
N PHE A 433 -0.79 -44.42 22.39
CA PHE A 433 -0.96 -45.75 21.83
C PHE A 433 -2.34 -45.94 21.19
N ILE A 434 -2.36 -46.45 19.96
CA ILE A 434 -3.59 -46.77 19.22
C ILE A 434 -3.60 -48.23 18.76
N SER A 435 -4.80 -48.71 18.42
CA SER A 435 -5.00 -49.95 17.67
C SER A 435 -5.42 -49.63 16.24
N PRO A 436 -4.98 -50.40 15.23
CA PRO A 436 -5.48 -50.23 13.87
C PRO A 436 -7.02 -50.34 13.79
N GLY A 437 -7.63 -49.57 12.89
CA GLY A 437 -9.07 -49.57 12.59
C GLY A 437 -9.88 -48.42 13.17
N THR A 438 -9.25 -47.51 13.93
CA THR A 438 -9.92 -46.29 14.45
C THR A 438 -9.25 -45.04 13.91
N THR A 439 -10.05 -44.06 13.50
CA THR A 439 -9.58 -42.70 13.24
C THR A 439 -9.39 -41.98 14.57
N ILE A 440 -8.23 -41.37 14.76
CA ILE A 440 -7.94 -40.44 15.85
C ILE A 440 -7.78 -39.02 15.32
N THR A 441 -7.86 -38.05 16.21
CA THR A 441 -7.59 -36.64 15.93
C THR A 441 -6.56 -36.13 16.92
N GLY A 442 -5.65 -35.27 16.47
CA GLY A 442 -4.69 -34.57 17.32
C GLY A 442 -4.71 -33.07 17.09
N ARG A 443 -4.18 -32.31 18.06
CA ARG A 443 -4.07 -30.85 18.04
C ARG A 443 -2.61 -30.45 18.26
N PHE A 444 -2.07 -29.69 17.32
CA PHE A 444 -0.73 -29.12 17.50
C PHE A 444 -0.77 -27.91 18.43
N ASP A 445 -0.13 -28.01 19.58
CA ASP A 445 -0.04 -27.00 20.62
C ASP A 445 0.84 -25.80 20.24
N SER A 446 1.73 -25.97 19.27
CA SER A 446 2.60 -24.92 18.74
C SER A 446 3.01 -25.19 17.29
N PRO A 447 3.55 -24.19 16.56
CA PRO A 447 4.09 -24.40 15.21
C PRO A 447 5.30 -25.36 15.14
N GLN A 448 5.88 -25.74 16.28
CA GLN A 448 6.99 -26.70 16.38
C GLN A 448 6.56 -28.00 17.06
N ASP A 449 5.27 -28.12 17.36
CA ASP A 449 4.75 -29.28 18.06
C ASP A 449 4.84 -30.53 17.19
N THR A 450 4.89 -31.68 17.86
CA THR A 450 4.96 -32.98 17.23
C THR A 450 4.04 -33.90 17.97
N ASP A 451 3.20 -34.65 17.28
CA ASP A 451 2.31 -35.60 17.92
C ASP A 451 2.83 -37.00 17.61
N ALA A 452 3.25 -37.74 18.64
CA ALA A 452 3.74 -39.10 18.48
C ALA A 452 2.61 -40.10 18.71
N ILE A 453 2.31 -40.91 17.69
CA ILE A 453 1.27 -41.95 17.73
C ILE A 453 1.92 -43.32 17.59
N ALA A 454 1.83 -44.16 18.62
CA ALA A 454 2.46 -45.47 18.64
C ALA A 454 1.45 -46.61 18.47
N PHE A 455 1.88 -47.70 17.88
CA PHE A 455 1.14 -48.95 17.85
C PHE A 455 2.08 -50.15 17.77
N TYR A 456 1.57 -51.33 18.10
CA TYR A 456 2.30 -52.59 17.89
C TYR A 456 1.91 -53.19 16.54
N THR A 457 2.92 -53.45 15.71
CA THR A 457 2.73 -54.20 14.47
C THR A 457 2.52 -55.67 14.78
N GLN A 458 1.77 -56.34 13.90
CA GLN A 458 1.80 -57.79 13.79
C GLN A 458 2.95 -58.20 12.86
N ALA A 459 3.50 -59.39 13.10
CA ALA A 459 4.52 -59.93 12.20
C ALA A 459 3.93 -60.13 10.81
N ARG A 460 4.67 -59.71 9.79
CA ARG A 460 4.31 -59.79 8.37
C ARG A 460 3.10 -58.94 7.97
N ALA A 461 2.63 -58.03 8.82
CA ALA A 461 1.49 -57.19 8.46
C ALA A 461 1.90 -56.00 7.58
N ILE A 462 0.98 -55.59 6.72
CA ILE A 462 1.07 -54.38 5.89
C ILE A 462 0.06 -53.37 6.39
N TYR A 463 0.54 -52.15 6.64
CA TYR A 463 -0.24 -51.07 7.23
C TYR A 463 -0.38 -49.88 6.28
N LEU A 464 -1.57 -49.30 6.26
CA LEU A 464 -1.89 -48.05 5.58
C LEU A 464 -2.23 -46.97 6.62
N ALA A 465 -1.40 -45.94 6.71
CA ALA A 465 -1.71 -44.72 7.44
C ALA A 465 -2.31 -43.70 6.47
N SER A 466 -3.50 -43.17 6.79
CA SER A 466 -4.17 -42.11 6.04
C SER A 466 -4.37 -40.90 6.95
N TYR A 467 -3.93 -39.71 6.54
CA TYR A 467 -4.00 -38.50 7.35
C TYR A 467 -4.46 -37.26 6.57
N ALA A 468 -5.04 -36.30 7.28
CA ALA A 468 -5.51 -35.04 6.72
C ALA A 468 -5.35 -33.88 7.72
N PRO A 469 -5.14 -32.64 7.25
CA PRO A 469 -4.93 -32.25 5.85
C PRO A 469 -3.49 -32.56 5.37
N PHE A 470 -3.35 -33.34 4.31
CA PHE A 470 -2.05 -33.93 3.96
C PHE A 470 -1.03 -32.95 3.38
N ALA A 471 -1.47 -31.83 2.80
CA ALA A 471 -0.59 -30.83 2.21
C ALA A 471 0.19 -30.04 3.27
N ASP A 472 -0.33 -30.01 4.50
CA ASP A 472 0.16 -29.16 5.58
C ASP A 472 0.77 -29.97 6.73
N LEU A 473 0.94 -31.28 6.53
CA LEU A 473 1.42 -32.23 7.53
C LEU A 473 2.62 -33.01 7.01
N SER A 474 3.61 -33.19 7.88
CA SER A 474 4.66 -34.19 7.72
C SER A 474 4.32 -35.43 8.54
N LEU A 475 4.47 -36.62 7.95
CA LEU A 475 4.35 -37.91 8.63
C LEU A 475 5.67 -38.67 8.51
N ASN A 476 6.24 -39.06 9.66
CA ASN A 476 7.45 -39.90 9.72
C ASN A 476 7.20 -41.18 10.55
N PRO A 477 6.99 -42.34 9.91
CA PRO A 477 6.81 -43.62 10.59
C PRO A 477 8.15 -44.20 11.06
N ARG A 478 8.55 -43.88 12.28
CA ARG A 478 9.78 -44.40 12.91
C ARG A 478 9.63 -45.87 13.26
N GLY A 479 10.62 -46.66 12.86
CA GLY A 479 10.62 -48.11 13.05
C GLY A 479 9.84 -48.88 12.00
N ALA A 480 9.25 -48.23 10.99
CA ALA A 480 8.67 -48.93 9.85
C ALA A 480 9.73 -49.31 8.80
N VAL A 481 9.43 -50.31 7.96
CA VAL A 481 10.24 -50.68 6.77
C VAL A 481 9.35 -50.68 5.53
N GLY A 482 9.96 -50.60 4.34
CA GLY A 482 9.19 -50.59 3.09
C GLY A 482 8.22 -49.42 2.97
N ILE A 483 8.63 -48.21 3.38
CA ILE A 483 7.74 -47.04 3.41
C ILE A 483 7.54 -46.49 1.99
N LEU A 484 6.28 -46.39 1.56
CA LEU A 484 5.87 -45.79 0.31
C LEU A 484 4.81 -44.72 0.55
N GLY A 485 5.10 -43.49 0.14
CA GLY A 485 4.10 -42.43 0.07
C GLY A 485 3.16 -42.64 -1.12
N LEU A 486 1.86 -42.55 -0.86
CA LEU A 486 0.78 -42.60 -1.85
C LEU A 486 0.10 -41.23 -1.93
N GLU A 487 -0.68 -41.00 -2.99
CA GLU A 487 -1.45 -39.76 -3.13
C GLU A 487 -2.51 -39.60 -2.03
N GLY A 488 -2.75 -38.35 -1.64
CA GLY A 488 -3.82 -37.97 -0.70
C GLY A 488 -3.49 -38.21 0.77
N GLY A 489 -2.23 -38.06 1.18
CA GLY A 489 -1.83 -38.21 2.59
C GLY A 489 -1.86 -39.64 3.07
N ARG A 490 -1.35 -40.56 2.26
CA ARG A 490 -1.37 -41.98 2.57
C ARG A 490 0.03 -42.54 2.56
N HIS A 491 0.37 -43.34 3.56
CA HIS A 491 1.65 -44.02 3.66
C HIS A 491 1.42 -45.51 3.86
N LEU A 492 1.99 -46.31 2.97
CA LEU A 492 1.99 -47.76 3.04
C LEU A 492 3.34 -48.22 3.58
N PHE A 493 3.34 -49.18 4.49
CA PHE A 493 4.58 -49.75 5.02
C PHE A 493 4.36 -51.16 5.56
N SER A 494 5.41 -51.97 5.56
CA SER A 494 5.38 -53.34 6.04
C SER A 494 6.09 -53.49 7.39
N ALA A 495 5.70 -54.52 8.13
CA ALA A 495 6.33 -54.91 9.38
C ALA A 495 6.76 -56.37 9.31
N ARG A 496 8.09 -56.62 9.33
CA ARG A 496 8.62 -58.00 9.35
C ARG A 496 8.27 -58.73 10.64
N ASP A 497 8.52 -58.07 11.77
CA ASP A 497 8.29 -58.59 13.11
C ASP A 497 7.23 -57.79 13.87
N ALA A 498 6.70 -58.39 14.93
CA ALA A 498 5.88 -57.67 15.90
C ALA A 498 6.77 -56.72 16.73
N ARG A 499 6.64 -55.43 16.49
CA ARG A 499 7.41 -54.37 17.17
C ARG A 499 6.60 -53.10 17.27
N GLN A 500 7.05 -52.17 18.11
CA GLN A 500 6.47 -50.84 18.16
C GLN A 500 6.91 -50.03 16.93
N VAL A 501 5.94 -49.38 16.28
CA VAL A 501 6.15 -48.33 15.28
C VAL A 501 5.55 -47.05 15.83
N THR A 502 6.23 -45.92 15.61
CA THR A 502 5.75 -44.60 16.03
C THR A 502 5.60 -43.70 14.81
N LEU A 503 4.38 -43.23 14.59
CA LEU A 503 4.00 -42.25 13.58
C LEU A 503 4.19 -40.86 14.18
N MET A 504 5.18 -40.12 13.69
CA MET A 504 5.43 -38.75 14.14
C MET A 504 4.74 -37.79 13.17
N LEU A 505 3.77 -37.00 13.65
CA LEU A 505 3.10 -35.95 12.87
C LEU A 505 3.61 -34.57 13.25
N GLN A 506 3.84 -33.71 12.26
CA GLN A 506 4.29 -32.33 12.47
C GLN A 506 3.56 -31.36 11.54
N PRO A 507 3.21 -30.14 12.01
CA PRO A 507 2.61 -29.11 11.19
C PRO A 507 3.66 -28.42 10.29
N LEU A 508 3.31 -28.14 9.04
CA LEU A 508 4.18 -27.42 8.08
C LEU A 508 3.66 -26.01 7.78
N ASN A 509 2.35 -25.81 7.64
CA ASN A 509 1.74 -24.55 7.19
C ASN A 509 0.73 -23.97 8.20
N GLY A 510 1.02 -24.09 9.50
CA GLY A 510 0.14 -23.55 10.55
C GLY A 510 -1.18 -24.30 10.72
N VAL A 511 -1.25 -25.54 10.24
CA VAL A 511 -2.38 -26.43 10.52
C VAL A 511 -2.49 -26.66 12.03
N GLU A 512 -3.72 -26.63 12.53
CA GLU A 512 -4.00 -26.64 13.97
C GLU A 512 -4.15 -28.04 14.57
N GLY A 513 -4.26 -29.05 13.72
CA GLY A 513 -4.47 -30.44 14.11
C GLY A 513 -4.56 -31.37 12.92
N PHE A 514 -4.83 -32.64 13.17
CA PHE A 514 -4.94 -33.66 12.14
C PHE A 514 -6.03 -34.68 12.45
N SER A 515 -6.40 -35.44 11.43
CA SER A 515 -7.02 -36.75 11.60
C SER A 515 -6.09 -37.83 11.04
N LEU A 516 -5.95 -38.95 11.75
CA LEU A 516 -5.14 -40.10 11.34
C LEU A 516 -5.97 -41.38 11.46
N THR A 517 -6.02 -42.16 10.38
CA THR A 517 -6.55 -43.52 10.38
C THR A 517 -5.42 -44.48 10.03
N LEU A 518 -5.19 -45.47 10.91
CA LEU A 518 -4.24 -46.55 10.67
C LEU A 518 -5.00 -47.84 10.42
N GLU A 519 -4.76 -48.50 9.29
CA GLU A 519 -5.41 -49.74 8.90
C GLU A 519 -4.38 -50.85 8.68
N GLU A 520 -4.69 -52.06 9.14
CA GLU A 520 -4.00 -53.27 8.69
C GLU A 520 -4.70 -53.75 7.41
N VAL A 521 -4.00 -53.70 6.28
CA VAL A 521 -4.63 -53.92 4.96
C VAL A 521 -4.35 -55.31 4.40
N ALA A 522 -3.28 -55.97 4.84
CA ALA A 522 -2.92 -57.32 4.45
C ALA A 522 -1.95 -57.95 5.45
N ILE A 523 -1.84 -59.29 5.37
CA ILE A 523 -0.76 -60.06 5.97
C ILE A 523 0.03 -60.68 4.82
N ASP A 524 1.34 -60.49 4.86
CA ASP A 524 2.27 -61.04 3.88
C ASP A 524 2.29 -62.58 3.94
N ASP A 525 2.13 -63.22 2.77
CA ASP A 525 2.14 -64.66 2.59
C ASP A 525 3.52 -65.25 2.24
N HIS A 526 4.47 -64.53 1.59
CA HIS A 526 5.88 -64.98 1.46
C HIS A 526 6.95 -63.90 1.73
N PRO A 527 8.15 -64.29 2.21
CA PRO A 527 9.15 -63.31 2.64
C PRO A 527 9.62 -62.33 1.56
N ASP A 528 9.75 -61.06 1.95
CA ASP A 528 10.17 -59.91 1.14
C ASP A 528 11.65 -59.86 0.73
N SER A 529 12.48 -60.76 1.25
CA SER A 529 13.94 -60.60 1.24
C SER A 529 14.66 -61.85 0.78
N SER A 530 15.83 -61.67 0.14
CA SER A 530 16.69 -62.80 -0.24
C SER A 530 17.29 -63.53 0.97
N GLU A 531 17.39 -62.87 2.13
CA GLU A 531 17.90 -63.45 3.38
C GLU A 531 16.90 -64.46 3.95
N ASP A 532 15.61 -64.16 3.83
CA ASP A 532 14.50 -64.95 4.36
C ASP A 532 13.79 -65.80 3.28
N ALA A 533 14.29 -65.77 2.05
CA ALA A 533 13.64 -66.34 0.88
C ALA A 533 13.25 -67.80 1.08
N GLN A 534 11.99 -68.14 0.77
CA GLN A 534 11.50 -69.50 0.92
C GLN A 534 12.26 -70.45 -0.03
N ILE A 535 12.87 -71.51 0.53
CA ILE A 535 13.63 -72.49 -0.25
C ILE A 535 12.69 -73.39 -1.05
N LEU A 536 12.98 -73.55 -2.34
CA LEU A 536 12.28 -74.44 -3.26
C LEU A 536 13.09 -75.71 -3.53
N GLU A 537 12.46 -76.86 -3.32
CA GLU A 537 12.94 -78.16 -3.79
C GLU A 537 12.22 -78.55 -5.08
N LEU A 538 12.96 -79.00 -6.09
CA LEU A 538 12.40 -79.33 -7.40
C LEU A 538 11.93 -80.79 -7.47
N PRO A 539 10.76 -81.09 -8.09
CA PRO A 539 9.84 -80.15 -8.72
C PRO A 539 9.01 -79.36 -7.70
N ALA A 540 8.87 -78.06 -7.92
CA ALA A 540 8.13 -77.14 -7.06
C ALA A 540 6.82 -76.68 -7.73
N SER A 541 5.77 -76.53 -6.93
CA SER A 541 4.53 -75.84 -7.28
C SER A 541 4.17 -74.91 -6.13
N ARG A 542 3.97 -73.62 -6.43
CA ARG A 542 3.66 -72.57 -5.45
C ARG A 542 2.61 -71.63 -6.00
N ALA A 543 1.86 -71.04 -5.08
CA ALA A 543 0.95 -69.95 -5.34
C ALA A 543 0.99 -68.99 -4.15
N GLY A 544 0.71 -67.73 -4.41
CA GLY A 544 0.69 -66.68 -3.41
C GLY A 544 0.07 -65.41 -3.95
N VAL A 545 0.20 -64.32 -3.20
CA VAL A 545 -0.35 -63.02 -3.57
C VAL A 545 0.66 -61.96 -3.23
N VAL A 546 1.10 -61.18 -4.23
CA VAL A 546 1.78 -59.92 -3.88
C VAL A 546 0.70 -58.93 -3.42
N GLN A 547 0.63 -58.64 -2.12
CA GLN A 547 -0.53 -57.96 -1.52
C GLN A 547 -0.48 -56.44 -1.66
N SER A 548 0.67 -55.87 -2.02
CA SER A 548 0.78 -54.43 -2.29
C SER A 548 2.07 -54.04 -3.03
N ALA A 549 2.22 -52.74 -3.34
CA ALA A 549 3.44 -52.21 -3.96
C ALA A 549 4.70 -52.26 -3.07
N VAL A 550 4.55 -52.49 -1.77
CA VAL A 550 5.69 -52.62 -0.84
C VAL A 550 6.04 -54.07 -0.52
N ASP A 551 5.29 -55.01 -1.09
CA ASP A 551 5.42 -56.45 -0.88
C ASP A 551 6.14 -57.12 -2.07
N THR A 552 6.88 -58.18 -1.81
CA THR A 552 7.62 -58.94 -2.81
C THR A 552 7.80 -60.39 -2.38
N ASP A 553 7.22 -61.35 -3.09
CA ASP A 553 7.43 -62.75 -2.74
C ASP A 553 8.79 -63.26 -3.24
N VAL A 554 9.67 -63.66 -2.30
CA VAL A 554 11.03 -64.12 -2.61
C VAL A 554 11.21 -65.61 -2.31
N PHE A 555 11.76 -66.31 -3.31
CA PHE A 555 12.10 -67.74 -3.23
C PHE A 555 13.57 -67.96 -3.57
N SER A 556 14.16 -69.03 -3.03
CA SER A 556 15.51 -69.46 -3.35
C SER A 556 15.51 -70.90 -3.89
N VAL A 557 16.27 -71.17 -4.94
CA VAL A 557 16.31 -72.48 -5.59
C VAL A 557 17.70 -72.82 -6.10
N TRP A 558 18.17 -74.05 -5.87
CA TRP A 558 19.44 -74.51 -6.42
C TRP A 558 19.26 -74.97 -7.88
N LEU A 559 19.99 -74.35 -8.81
CA LEU A 559 20.01 -74.74 -10.22
C LEU A 559 21.43 -75.14 -10.65
N GLU A 560 21.53 -75.95 -11.69
CA GLU A 560 22.79 -76.45 -12.25
C GLU A 560 23.08 -75.79 -13.60
N GLU A 561 24.31 -75.31 -13.77
CA GLU A 561 24.77 -74.66 -15.00
C GLU A 561 24.55 -75.55 -16.23
N GLY A 562 23.99 -74.96 -17.29
CA GLY A 562 23.73 -75.65 -18.55
C GLY A 562 22.52 -76.59 -18.51
N ARG A 563 21.91 -76.83 -17.34
CA ARG A 563 20.69 -77.63 -17.22
C ARG A 563 19.45 -76.80 -17.59
N ALA A 564 18.52 -77.47 -18.27
CA ALA A 564 17.26 -76.87 -18.68
C ALA A 564 16.17 -77.07 -17.62
N TYR A 565 15.35 -76.05 -17.45
CA TYR A 565 14.24 -76.02 -16.51
C TYR A 565 12.99 -75.51 -17.22
N ARG A 566 11.84 -76.04 -16.81
CA ARG A 566 10.53 -75.58 -17.27
C ARG A 566 9.83 -74.83 -16.15
N LEU A 567 9.47 -73.58 -16.43
CA LEU A 567 8.66 -72.73 -15.57
C LEU A 567 7.26 -72.62 -16.16
N GLY A 568 6.25 -73.09 -15.43
CA GLY A 568 4.87 -72.66 -15.66
C GLY A 568 4.64 -71.39 -14.84
N LEU A 569 4.34 -70.24 -15.45
CA LEU A 569 4.18 -68.97 -14.71
C LEU A 569 2.88 -68.25 -15.07
N ASP A 570 2.07 -67.98 -14.06
CA ASP A 570 0.88 -67.15 -14.11
C ASP A 570 1.02 -66.08 -13.02
N ALA A 571 1.52 -64.90 -13.41
CA ALA A 571 1.92 -63.83 -12.48
C ALA A 571 1.15 -62.51 -12.69
N GLY A 572 0.13 -62.52 -13.54
CA GLY A 572 -0.65 -61.31 -13.85
C GLY A 572 0.22 -60.13 -14.32
N THR A 573 0.14 -59.02 -13.59
CA THR A 573 0.90 -57.78 -13.83
C THR A 573 2.30 -57.79 -13.19
N LEU A 574 2.63 -58.80 -12.38
CA LEU A 574 3.89 -58.85 -11.65
C LEU A 574 5.07 -59.13 -12.58
N ARG A 575 6.22 -58.65 -12.14
CA ARG A 575 7.52 -58.96 -12.74
C ARG A 575 8.15 -60.13 -11.99
N ALA A 576 8.37 -61.24 -12.71
CA ALA A 576 9.17 -62.35 -12.23
C ALA A 576 10.65 -62.16 -12.63
N THR A 577 11.56 -62.12 -11.66
CA THR A 577 13.00 -62.03 -11.93
C THR A 577 13.78 -63.12 -11.21
N LEU A 578 14.78 -63.68 -11.87
CA LEU A 578 15.69 -64.67 -11.32
C LEU A 578 17.09 -64.09 -11.28
N ILE A 579 17.70 -64.08 -10.10
CA ILE A 579 19.07 -63.64 -9.90
C ILE A 579 19.95 -64.86 -9.67
N ALA A 580 20.94 -65.05 -10.53
CA ALA A 580 21.91 -66.13 -10.41
C ALA A 580 23.00 -65.83 -9.35
N PRO A 581 23.71 -66.86 -8.83
CA PRO A 581 24.89 -66.66 -8.00
C PRO A 581 25.90 -65.73 -8.67
N GLY A 582 26.17 -64.58 -8.05
CA GLY A 582 27.03 -63.53 -8.61
C GLY A 582 26.29 -62.38 -9.32
N GLY A 583 24.96 -62.32 -9.22
CA GLY A 583 24.17 -61.11 -9.52
C GLY A 583 23.64 -60.98 -10.95
N LEU A 584 23.79 -62.01 -11.80
CA LEU A 584 23.22 -61.96 -13.15
C LEU A 584 21.69 -62.07 -13.07
N LEU A 585 20.99 -60.99 -13.44
CA LEU A 585 19.53 -60.90 -13.42
C LEU A 585 18.92 -61.31 -14.76
N ALA A 586 17.92 -62.18 -14.72
CA ALA A 586 17.09 -62.59 -15.85
C ALA A 586 15.61 -62.31 -15.56
N ASN A 587 14.89 -61.74 -16.53
CA ASN A 587 13.42 -61.66 -16.45
C ASN A 587 12.85 -63.02 -16.87
N LEU A 588 12.06 -63.63 -15.99
CA LEU A 588 11.41 -64.89 -16.30
C LEU A 588 10.09 -64.67 -17.03
N ARG A 589 9.75 -65.64 -17.87
CA ARG A 589 8.45 -65.78 -18.53
C ARG A 589 8.06 -67.26 -18.50
N ASP A 590 6.78 -67.53 -18.66
CA ASP A 590 6.30 -68.90 -18.87
C ASP A 590 7.09 -69.58 -20.00
N GLY A 591 7.57 -70.80 -19.75
CA GLY A 591 8.31 -71.60 -20.71
C GLY A 591 9.63 -72.17 -20.18
N ARG A 592 10.53 -72.47 -21.12
CA ARG A 592 11.80 -73.16 -20.86
C ARG A 592 12.95 -72.17 -20.76
N PHE A 593 13.82 -72.34 -19.76
CA PHE A 593 15.07 -71.61 -19.64
C PHE A 593 16.25 -72.53 -19.27
N VAL A 594 17.47 -72.05 -19.44
CA VAL A 594 18.70 -72.78 -19.08
C VAL A 594 19.43 -71.97 -18.01
N ALA A 595 19.83 -72.62 -16.93
CA ALA A 595 20.56 -71.93 -15.86
C ALA A 595 21.96 -71.56 -16.33
N SER A 596 22.33 -70.29 -16.17
CA SER A 596 23.60 -69.75 -16.62
C SER A 596 24.77 -70.08 -15.69
N ARG A 597 24.49 -70.53 -14.46
CA ARG A 597 25.47 -70.87 -13.41
C ARG A 597 24.91 -71.95 -12.50
N SER A 598 25.78 -72.68 -11.82
CA SER A 598 25.39 -73.59 -10.74
C SER A 598 25.32 -72.82 -9.42
N GLY A 599 24.28 -73.05 -8.63
CA GLY A 599 24.15 -72.53 -7.28
C GLY A 599 22.77 -72.01 -6.93
N LEU A 600 22.68 -71.33 -5.78
CA LEU A 600 21.45 -70.74 -5.26
C LEU A 600 21.02 -69.52 -6.08
N HIS A 601 19.93 -69.66 -6.83
CA HIS A 601 19.28 -68.56 -7.52
C HIS A 601 18.16 -68.01 -6.64
N THR A 602 17.88 -66.71 -6.77
CA THR A 602 16.79 -66.05 -6.03
C THR A 602 15.75 -65.56 -7.01
N LEU A 603 14.52 -66.03 -6.85
CA LEU A 603 13.34 -65.65 -7.62
C LEU A 603 12.58 -64.58 -6.85
N PHE A 604 12.26 -63.48 -7.51
CA PHE A 604 11.44 -62.40 -6.98
C PHE A 604 10.17 -62.26 -7.81
N LEU A 605 9.03 -62.13 -7.14
CA LEU A 605 7.75 -61.72 -7.73
C LEU A 605 7.36 -60.39 -7.10
N ALA A 606 7.39 -59.32 -7.88
CA ALA A 606 7.16 -57.97 -7.39
C ALA A 606 6.48 -57.08 -8.44
N GLY A 607 6.06 -55.88 -8.02
CA GLY A 607 5.59 -54.84 -8.94
C GLY A 607 4.08 -54.64 -8.99
N ALA A 608 3.36 -55.03 -7.94
CA ALA A 608 1.99 -54.57 -7.73
C ALA A 608 1.94 -53.04 -7.59
N SER A 609 0.79 -52.43 -7.89
CA SER A 609 0.60 -50.98 -7.82
C SER A 609 -0.26 -50.58 -6.62
N GLY A 610 0.23 -49.67 -5.78
CA GLY A 610 -0.48 -49.21 -4.58
C GLY A 610 -0.91 -50.35 -3.66
N LEU A 611 -2.23 -50.56 -3.54
CA LEU A 611 -2.87 -51.60 -2.71
C LEU A 611 -3.42 -52.78 -3.54
N GLU A 612 -3.08 -52.85 -4.84
CA GLU A 612 -3.53 -53.94 -5.69
C GLU A 612 -2.93 -55.27 -5.20
N GLN A 613 -3.81 -56.23 -4.90
CA GLN A 613 -3.41 -57.60 -4.55
C GLN A 613 -3.35 -58.43 -5.83
N VAL A 614 -2.16 -58.90 -6.20
CA VAL A 614 -1.95 -59.64 -7.45
C VAL A 614 -1.63 -61.11 -7.14
N PRO A 615 -2.58 -62.03 -7.34
CA PRO A 615 -2.32 -63.45 -7.14
C PRO A 615 -1.39 -63.98 -8.23
N TRP A 616 -0.54 -64.91 -7.85
CA TRP A 616 0.34 -65.61 -8.78
C TRP A 616 0.41 -67.10 -8.45
N ARG A 617 0.80 -67.88 -9.44
CA ARG A 617 1.18 -69.29 -9.27
C ARG A 617 2.31 -69.65 -10.23
N PHE A 618 3.20 -70.52 -9.80
CA PHE A 618 4.19 -71.09 -10.67
C PHE A 618 4.47 -72.56 -10.39
N THR A 619 4.93 -73.26 -11.43
CA THR A 619 5.57 -74.58 -11.32
C THR A 619 6.99 -74.49 -11.85
N LEU A 620 7.94 -75.14 -11.19
CA LEU A 620 9.33 -75.19 -11.63
C LEU A 620 9.84 -76.63 -11.52
N GLN A 621 10.39 -77.16 -12.61
CA GLN A 621 10.96 -78.49 -12.63
C GLN A 621 12.15 -78.57 -13.58
N ALA A 622 13.09 -79.46 -13.28
CA ALA A 622 14.15 -79.80 -14.21
C ALA A 622 13.59 -80.61 -15.38
N GLU A 623 14.10 -80.36 -16.59
CA GLU A 623 13.83 -81.19 -17.77
C GLU A 623 14.79 -82.38 -17.88
#